data_AF-A0A8S3CQ32-F1
#
_entry.id   AF-A0A8S3CQ32-F1
#
_cell.length_a   1.000
_cell.length_b   1.000
_cell.length_c   1.000
_cell.angle_alpha   90.00
_cell.angle_beta   90.00
_cell.angle_gamma   90.00
#
_symmetry.space_group_name_H-M   'P 1'
#
loop_
_entity.id
_entity.type
_entity.pdbx_description
1 polymer ?
#
loop_
_entity_poly.entity_id
_entity_poly.type
_entity_poly.pdbx_seq_one_letter_code
_entity_poly.pdbx_strand_id
1 'polypeptide(L)'
;MSQGLYFYMKPDLSRLADQRVWNDAANQIFFVLSVSYGGLITLSSYNKFNRSTLANTLIISISNVLTSIFAGFVIFAYLGYLSYITGQEVKDVVSEGPGLAFIVYPYAVTTLPGAPFWSVLFFFMLILLGLDSVFASVETIVVVITDQIHALRRYNTLVILIVCIAHFGLGLLLCTDAGIYWITFLDQFTGSYPAFIIGLFECICIAYIY
;
A
#
# COMPACT_ATOMS: atom_id res chain seq x y z
N MET A 1 15.92 -1.90 -21.68
CA MET A 1 14.54 -2.40 -21.43
C MET A 1 14.50 -3.92 -21.22
N SER A 2 14.93 -4.74 -22.18
CA SER A 2 14.89 -6.22 -22.06
C SER A 2 15.64 -6.78 -20.85
N GLN A 3 16.77 -6.18 -20.47
CA GLN A 3 17.56 -6.59 -19.31
C GLN A 3 16.83 -6.41 -17.97
N GLY A 4 16.10 -5.31 -17.79
CA GLY A 4 15.31 -5.08 -16.56
C GLY A 4 14.12 -6.03 -16.48
N LEU A 5 13.48 -6.31 -17.61
CA LEU A 5 12.40 -7.30 -17.66
C LEU A 5 12.89 -8.72 -17.40
N TYR A 6 14.04 -9.09 -17.98
CA TYR A 6 14.70 -10.35 -17.69
C TYR A 6 15.04 -10.46 -16.20
N PHE A 7 15.56 -9.39 -15.59
CA PHE A 7 15.85 -9.35 -14.16
C PHE A 7 14.58 -9.57 -13.30
N TYR A 8 13.46 -8.94 -13.66
CA TYR A 8 12.19 -9.10 -12.95
C TYR A 8 11.63 -10.53 -13.00
N MET A 9 11.71 -11.18 -14.16
CA MET A 9 11.08 -12.49 -14.37
C MET A 9 12.02 -13.68 -14.19
N LYS A 10 13.33 -13.48 -14.04
CA LYS A 10 14.30 -14.57 -13.92
C LYS A 10 14.02 -15.36 -12.63
N PRO A 11 13.55 -16.62 -12.71
CA PRO A 11 13.25 -17.39 -11.52
C PRO A 11 14.54 -17.87 -10.86
N ASP A 12 14.64 -17.69 -9.54
CA ASP A 12 15.67 -18.31 -8.72
C ASP A 12 15.02 -19.23 -7.69
N LEU A 13 14.90 -20.50 -8.05
CA LEU A 13 14.24 -21.51 -7.22
C LEU A 13 15.00 -21.80 -5.91
N SER A 14 16.30 -21.47 -5.84
CA SER A 14 17.08 -21.65 -4.62
C SER A 14 16.56 -20.76 -3.49
N ARG A 15 15.99 -19.60 -3.83
CA ARG A 15 15.41 -18.65 -2.87
C ARG A 15 14.12 -19.16 -2.22
N LEU A 16 13.44 -20.15 -2.79
CA LEU A 16 12.25 -20.74 -2.17
C LEU A 16 12.57 -21.53 -0.88
N ALA A 17 13.83 -21.95 -0.72
CA ALA A 17 14.30 -22.57 0.52
C ALA A 17 14.56 -21.54 1.65
N ASP A 18 14.57 -20.25 1.33
CA ASP A 18 14.77 -19.18 2.31
C ASP A 18 13.45 -18.78 2.97
N GLN A 19 13.37 -18.96 4.28
CA GLN A 19 12.19 -18.60 5.08
C GLN A 19 11.84 -17.11 4.97
N ARG A 20 12.84 -16.23 4.72
CA ARG A 20 12.60 -14.78 4.61
C ARG A 20 11.71 -14.46 3.42
N VAL A 21 11.88 -15.15 2.30
CA VAL A 21 11.07 -14.95 1.09
C VAL A 21 9.59 -15.20 1.35
N TRP A 22 9.28 -16.21 2.16
CA TRP A 22 7.90 -16.52 2.55
C TRP A 22 7.33 -15.51 3.54
N ASN A 23 8.14 -15.01 4.47
CA ASN A 23 7.73 -13.95 5.39
C ASN A 23 7.43 -12.65 4.63
N ASP A 24 8.31 -12.24 3.73
CA ASP A 24 8.15 -11.04 2.90
C ASP A 24 6.92 -11.16 1.99
N ALA A 25 6.71 -12.33 1.37
CA ALA A 25 5.53 -12.59 0.56
C ALA A 25 4.23 -12.50 1.37
N ALA A 26 4.22 -13.05 2.58
CA ALA A 26 3.06 -12.94 3.48
C ALA A 26 2.81 -11.49 3.88
N ASN A 27 3.85 -10.76 4.30
CA ASN A 27 3.76 -9.33 4.66
C ASN A 27 3.20 -8.51 3.50
N GLN A 28 3.71 -8.74 2.29
CA GLN A 28 3.27 -8.06 1.09
C GLN A 28 1.79 -8.28 0.81
N ILE A 29 1.30 -9.52 0.90
CA ILE A 29 -0.12 -9.84 0.65
C ILE A 29 -1.04 -9.25 1.72
N PHE A 30 -0.66 -9.30 2.99
CA PHE A 30 -1.43 -8.68 4.08
C PHE A 30 -1.54 -7.16 3.91
N PHE A 31 -0.43 -6.50 3.57
CA PHE A 31 -0.37 -5.06 3.40
C PHE A 31 -1.16 -4.60 2.17
N VAL A 32 -0.92 -5.23 1.01
CA VAL A 32 -1.54 -4.83 -0.26
C VAL A 32 -3.06 -5.03 -0.27
N LEU A 33 -3.57 -6.05 0.42
CA LEU A 33 -5.01 -6.27 0.58
C LEU A 33 -5.59 -5.55 1.80
N SER A 34 -4.74 -4.93 2.64
CA SER A 34 -5.12 -4.26 3.88
C SER A 34 -6.02 -5.14 4.79
N VAL A 35 -5.69 -6.42 4.88
CA VAL A 35 -6.44 -7.39 5.69
C VAL A 35 -6.14 -7.17 7.17
N SER A 36 -7.15 -7.27 8.03
CA SER A 36 -7.06 -7.07 9.49
C SER A 36 -6.88 -5.61 9.94
N TYR A 37 -7.03 -4.64 9.04
CA TYR A 37 -7.03 -3.19 9.35
C TYR A 37 -8.44 -2.62 9.56
N GLY A 38 -9.48 -3.45 9.51
CA GLY A 38 -10.88 -3.04 9.68
C GLY A 38 -11.53 -2.39 8.46
N GLY A 39 -10.77 -1.79 7.55
CA GLY A 39 -11.33 -1.09 6.38
C GLY A 39 -12.17 -1.95 5.46
N LEU A 40 -11.77 -3.19 5.21
CA LEU A 40 -12.59 -4.13 4.43
C LEU A 40 -13.90 -4.49 5.13
N ILE A 41 -13.91 -4.59 6.47
CA ILE A 41 -15.11 -4.87 7.26
C ILE A 41 -16.06 -3.67 7.18
N THR A 42 -15.54 -2.46 7.39
CA THR A 42 -16.30 -1.21 7.27
C THR A 42 -16.91 -1.07 5.89
N LEU A 43 -16.13 -1.19 4.81
CA LEU A 43 -16.63 -1.07 3.45
C LEU A 43 -17.65 -2.18 3.10
N SER A 44 -17.45 -3.39 3.62
CA SER A 44 -18.38 -4.50 3.43
C SER A 44 -19.69 -4.31 4.19
N SER A 45 -19.70 -3.57 5.31
CA SER A 45 -20.92 -3.28 6.08
C SER A 45 -21.96 -2.47 5.29
N TYR A 46 -21.52 -1.71 4.28
CA TYR A 46 -22.38 -0.95 3.38
C TYR A 46 -22.95 -1.78 2.22
N ASN A 47 -22.51 -3.04 2.03
CA ASN A 47 -23.06 -3.89 0.98
C ASN A 47 -24.51 -4.31 1.28
N LYS A 48 -25.31 -4.45 0.21
CA LYS A 48 -26.63 -5.08 0.32
C LYS A 48 -26.47 -6.53 0.77
N PHE A 49 -27.31 -6.96 1.71
CA PHE A 49 -27.24 -8.30 2.33
C PHE A 49 -27.22 -9.47 1.33
N ASN A 50 -27.94 -9.36 0.21
CA ASN A 50 -28.04 -10.43 -0.81
C ASN A 50 -26.98 -10.35 -1.93
N ARG A 51 -25.98 -9.47 -1.82
CA ARG A 51 -24.92 -9.37 -2.85
C ARG A 51 -23.85 -10.42 -2.58
N SER A 52 -23.40 -11.13 -3.61
CA SER A 52 -22.33 -12.12 -3.48
C SER A 52 -21.02 -11.46 -3.06
N THR A 53 -20.67 -11.58 -1.77
CA THR A 53 -19.40 -11.10 -1.23
C THR A 53 -18.23 -11.87 -1.84
N LEU A 54 -18.38 -13.19 -2.07
CA LEU A 54 -17.33 -14.04 -2.62
C LEU A 54 -16.88 -13.57 -4.02
N ALA A 55 -17.82 -13.24 -4.91
CA ALA A 55 -17.48 -12.76 -6.24
C ALA A 55 -16.73 -11.41 -6.19
N ASN A 56 -17.18 -10.49 -5.32
CA ASN A 56 -16.51 -9.20 -5.14
C ASN A 56 -15.09 -9.39 -4.58
N THR A 57 -14.92 -10.24 -3.56
CA THR A 57 -13.62 -10.52 -2.94
C THR A 57 -12.63 -11.11 -3.95
N LEU A 58 -13.07 -12.04 -4.81
CA LEU A 58 -12.22 -12.60 -5.86
C LEU A 58 -11.80 -11.54 -6.89
N ILE A 59 -12.73 -10.70 -7.34
CA ILE A 59 -12.44 -9.61 -8.30
C ILE A 59 -11.42 -8.63 -7.70
N ILE A 60 -11.61 -8.20 -6.45
CA ILE A 60 -10.70 -7.29 -5.76
C ILE A 60 -9.30 -7.90 -5.65
N SER A 61 -9.22 -9.15 -5.19
CA SER A 61 -7.95 -9.85 -4.98
C SER A 61 -7.18 -10.05 -6.29
N ILE A 62 -7.86 -10.50 -7.34
CA ILE A 62 -7.25 -10.72 -8.66
C ILE A 62 -6.82 -9.38 -9.27
N SER A 63 -7.68 -8.35 -9.22
CA SER A 63 -7.37 -7.02 -9.76
C SER A 63 -6.15 -6.41 -9.05
N ASN A 64 -6.03 -6.62 -7.75
CA ASN A 64 -4.89 -6.17 -6.97
C ASN A 64 -3.57 -6.85 -7.41
N VAL A 65 -3.59 -8.17 -7.57
CA VAL A 65 -2.42 -8.93 -8.05
C VAL A 65 -2.04 -8.53 -9.47
N LEU A 66 -3.02 -8.40 -10.37
CA LEU A 66 -2.78 -7.97 -11.76
C LEU A 66 -2.20 -6.56 -11.84
N THR A 67 -2.72 -5.63 -11.04
CA THR A 67 -2.19 -4.26 -10.96
C THR A 67 -0.75 -4.26 -10.45
N SER A 68 -0.47 -5.06 -9.41
CA SER A 68 0.89 -5.18 -8.85
C SER A 68 1.88 -5.76 -9.87
N ILE A 69 1.48 -6.81 -10.60
CA ILE A 69 2.29 -7.42 -11.66
C ILE A 69 2.53 -6.40 -12.79
N PHE A 70 1.48 -5.73 -13.25
CA PHE A 70 1.57 -4.71 -14.30
C PHE A 70 2.50 -3.55 -13.89
N ALA A 71 2.35 -3.04 -12.67
CA ALA A 71 3.24 -2.04 -12.11
C ALA A 71 4.69 -2.54 -12.11
N GLY A 72 4.94 -3.78 -11.66
CA GLY A 72 6.25 -4.42 -11.73
C GLY A 72 6.85 -4.42 -13.14
N PHE A 73 6.07 -4.79 -14.17
CA PHE A 73 6.53 -4.72 -15.56
C PHE A 73 6.92 -3.29 -15.98
N VAL A 74 6.08 -2.29 -15.68
CA VAL A 74 6.35 -0.88 -16.03
C VAL A 74 7.63 -0.40 -15.34
N ILE A 75 7.75 -0.68 -14.04
CA ILE A 75 8.89 -0.33 -13.19
C ILE A 75 10.19 -0.93 -13.74
N PHE A 76 10.23 -2.25 -13.91
CA PHE A 76 11.46 -2.95 -14.31
C PHE A 76 11.82 -2.72 -15.78
N ALA A 77 10.84 -2.50 -16.66
CA ALA A 77 11.11 -2.05 -18.03
C ALA A 77 11.87 -0.72 -18.05
N TYR A 78 11.46 0.20 -17.17
CA TYR A 78 12.06 1.53 -17.06
C TYR A 78 13.42 1.51 -16.36
N LEU A 79 13.58 0.75 -15.27
CA LEU A 79 14.88 0.52 -14.63
C LEU A 79 15.88 -0.15 -15.60
N GLY A 80 15.41 -1.05 -16.46
CA GLY A 80 16.22 -1.64 -17.52
C GLY A 80 16.57 -0.67 -18.65
N TYR A 81 15.87 0.46 -18.80
CA TYR A 81 16.29 1.56 -19.67
C TYR A 81 17.30 2.45 -18.95
N LEU A 82 17.06 2.74 -17.67
CA LEU A 82 17.97 3.52 -16.82
C LEU A 82 19.36 2.87 -16.72
N SER A 83 19.41 1.56 -16.43
CA SER A 83 20.64 0.76 -16.39
C SER A 83 21.43 0.82 -17.71
N TYR A 84 20.74 0.86 -18.85
CA TYR A 84 21.38 0.97 -20.16
C TYR A 84 22.03 2.34 -20.39
N ILE A 85 21.39 3.43 -19.95
CA ILE A 85 21.91 4.79 -20.14
C ILE A 85 22.95 5.20 -19.10
N THR A 86 22.86 4.69 -17.86
CA THR A 86 23.82 4.99 -16.79
C THR A 86 25.01 4.04 -16.76
N GLY A 87 24.92 2.89 -17.44
CA GLY A 87 25.92 1.83 -17.41
C GLY A 87 26.02 1.09 -16.07
N GLN A 88 25.09 1.34 -15.14
CA GLN A 88 25.01 0.63 -13.86
C GLN A 88 24.17 -0.64 -13.98
N GLU A 89 24.42 -1.65 -13.14
CA GLU A 89 23.57 -2.84 -13.12
C GLU A 89 22.18 -2.53 -12.56
N VAL A 90 21.17 -3.27 -13.01
CA VAL A 90 19.77 -3.12 -12.54
C VAL A 90 19.69 -3.23 -11.01
N LYS A 91 20.49 -4.10 -10.38
CA LYS A 91 20.52 -4.27 -8.93
C LYS A 91 20.96 -3.02 -8.16
N ASP A 92 21.82 -2.19 -8.75
CA ASP A 92 22.40 -1.02 -8.10
C ASP A 92 21.49 0.21 -8.23
N VAL A 93 20.59 0.20 -9.22
CA VAL A 93 19.56 1.23 -9.42
C VAL A 93 18.22 0.89 -8.74
N VAL A 94 18.01 -0.36 -8.32
CA VAL A 94 16.84 -0.77 -7.55
C VAL A 94 17.07 -0.41 -6.08
N SER A 95 16.39 0.61 -5.59
CA SER A 95 16.22 0.86 -4.16
C SER A 95 14.86 0.33 -3.69
N GLU A 96 14.71 0.06 -2.39
CA GLU A 96 13.41 -0.26 -1.79
C GLU A 96 12.78 0.97 -1.12
N GLY A 97 11.46 0.96 -0.95
CA GLY A 97 10.74 1.97 -0.19
C GLY A 97 10.67 3.37 -0.84
N PRO A 98 10.55 4.44 -0.03
CA PRO A 98 10.34 5.81 -0.52
C PRO A 98 11.45 6.31 -1.45
N GLY A 99 12.69 5.83 -1.28
CA GLY A 99 13.82 6.20 -2.14
C GLY A 99 13.61 5.81 -3.60
N LEU A 100 12.97 4.67 -3.87
CA LEU A 100 12.64 4.28 -5.24
C LEU A 100 11.65 5.27 -5.86
N ALA A 101 10.53 5.52 -5.15
CA ALA A 101 9.44 6.41 -5.55
C ALA A 101 9.90 7.86 -5.77
N PHE A 102 10.75 8.39 -4.90
CA PHE A 102 11.05 9.82 -4.82
C PHE A 102 12.47 10.22 -5.25
N ILE A 103 13.38 9.27 -5.48
CA ILE A 103 14.74 9.55 -5.98
C ILE A 103 14.93 8.91 -7.34
N VAL A 104 14.78 7.59 -7.44
CA VAL A 104 15.09 6.84 -8.65
C VAL A 104 14.11 7.14 -9.78
N TYR A 105 12.79 7.15 -9.53
CA TYR A 105 11.83 7.47 -10.60
C TYR A 105 11.88 8.89 -11.08
N PRO A 106 11.89 9.94 -10.24
CA PRO A 106 11.95 11.31 -10.75
C PRO A 106 13.21 11.54 -11.56
N TYR A 107 14.36 11.02 -11.10
CA TYR A 107 15.59 11.04 -11.89
C TYR A 107 15.40 10.36 -13.23
N ALA A 108 14.84 9.15 -13.24
CA ALA A 108 14.64 8.42 -14.47
C ALA A 108 13.65 9.15 -15.41
N VAL A 109 12.54 9.70 -14.92
CA VAL A 109 11.54 10.45 -15.72
C VAL A 109 12.15 11.68 -16.38
N THR A 110 13.15 12.32 -15.76
CA THR A 110 13.84 13.48 -16.38
C THR A 110 14.62 13.13 -17.64
N THR A 111 14.91 11.84 -17.88
CA THR A 111 15.62 11.38 -19.09
C THR A 111 14.70 11.21 -20.30
N LEU A 112 13.37 11.25 -20.11
CA LEU A 112 12.41 11.12 -21.21
C LEU A 112 12.21 12.44 -21.97
N PRO A 113 11.97 12.37 -23.28
CA PRO A 113 11.49 13.53 -24.03
C PRO A 113 10.12 13.96 -23.48
N GLY A 114 9.96 15.26 -23.21
CA GLY A 114 8.75 15.78 -22.58
C GLY A 114 8.64 15.47 -21.08
N ALA A 115 9.78 15.31 -20.38
CA ALA A 115 9.86 15.02 -18.94
C ALA A 115 8.84 15.76 -18.04
N PRO A 116 8.53 17.06 -18.21
CA PRO A 116 7.55 17.73 -17.36
C PRO A 116 6.15 17.09 -17.38
N PHE A 117 5.71 16.60 -18.54
CA PHE A 117 4.41 15.93 -18.68
C PHE A 117 4.38 14.60 -17.91
N TRP A 118 5.42 13.79 -18.06
CA TRP A 118 5.53 12.50 -17.39
C TRP A 118 5.67 12.63 -15.87
N SER A 119 6.41 13.64 -15.39
CA SER A 119 6.54 13.92 -13.96
C SER A 119 5.19 14.27 -13.33
N VAL A 120 4.38 15.10 -13.99
CA VAL A 120 3.04 15.45 -13.50
C VAL A 120 2.17 14.21 -13.39
N LEU A 121 2.14 13.35 -14.42
CA LEU A 121 1.36 12.11 -14.38
C LEU A 121 1.81 11.16 -13.27
N PHE A 122 3.13 11.01 -13.07
CA PHE A 122 3.69 10.14 -12.05
C PHE A 122 3.34 10.61 -10.63
N PHE A 123 3.55 11.89 -10.31
CA PHE A 123 3.19 12.41 -8.99
C PHE A 123 1.68 12.48 -8.78
N PHE A 124 0.91 12.77 -9.82
CA PHE A 124 -0.55 12.71 -9.74
C PHE A 124 -1.04 11.29 -9.43
N MET A 125 -0.46 10.27 -10.07
CA MET A 125 -0.72 8.87 -9.74
C MET A 125 -0.38 8.56 -8.27
N LEU A 126 0.79 8.98 -7.77
CA LEU A 126 1.17 8.78 -6.36
C LEU A 126 0.18 9.43 -5.39
N ILE A 127 -0.32 10.63 -5.71
CA ILE A 127 -1.34 11.32 -4.92
C ILE A 127 -2.64 10.51 -4.91
N LEU A 128 -3.11 10.03 -6.07
CA LEU A 128 -4.34 9.23 -6.15
C LEU A 128 -4.22 7.92 -5.34
N LEU A 129 -3.10 7.21 -5.46
CA LEU A 129 -2.84 5.98 -4.70
C LEU A 129 -2.87 6.21 -3.18
N GLY A 130 -2.27 7.32 -2.71
CA GLY A 130 -2.31 7.69 -1.30
C GLY A 130 -3.71 8.15 -0.85
N LEU A 131 -4.40 8.93 -1.68
CA LEU A 131 -5.69 9.54 -1.36
C LEU A 131 -6.77 8.49 -1.11
N ASP A 132 -6.90 7.49 -1.98
CA ASP A 132 -7.90 6.43 -1.86
C ASP A 132 -7.71 5.65 -0.54
N SER A 133 -6.45 5.38 -0.18
CA SER A 133 -6.08 4.67 1.05
C SER A 133 -6.42 5.48 2.31
N VAL A 134 -6.18 6.80 2.28
CA VAL A 134 -6.51 7.70 3.40
C VAL A 134 -8.03 7.81 3.57
N PHE A 135 -8.80 7.86 2.49
CA PHE A 135 -10.27 7.87 2.58
C PHE A 135 -10.81 6.61 3.25
N ALA A 136 -10.33 5.42 2.85
CA ALA A 136 -10.74 4.17 3.50
C ALA A 136 -10.37 4.16 5.00
N SER A 137 -9.19 4.68 5.35
CA SER A 137 -8.70 4.73 6.73
C SER A 137 -9.54 5.66 7.61
N VAL A 138 -9.79 6.89 7.15
CA VAL A 138 -10.61 7.87 7.87
C VAL A 138 -12.04 7.37 8.02
N GLU A 139 -12.62 6.80 6.97
CA GLU A 139 -13.96 6.20 7.00
C GLU A 139 -14.05 5.08 8.04
N THR A 140 -13.03 4.20 8.11
CA THR A 140 -12.97 3.12 9.10
C THR A 140 -13.05 3.66 10.53
N ILE A 141 -12.26 4.69 10.84
CA ILE A 141 -12.22 5.29 12.17
C ILE A 141 -13.56 5.96 12.51
N VAL A 142 -14.13 6.70 11.56
CA VAL A 142 -15.40 7.41 11.73
C VAL A 142 -16.54 6.42 11.98
N VAL A 143 -16.61 5.33 11.21
CA VAL A 143 -17.62 4.29 11.40
C VAL A 143 -17.48 3.62 12.76
N VAL A 144 -16.26 3.26 13.16
CA VAL A 144 -16.02 2.67 14.50
C VAL A 144 -16.51 3.59 15.61
N ILE A 145 -16.22 4.89 15.55
CA ILE A 145 -16.67 5.87 16.56
C ILE A 145 -18.20 5.99 16.57
N THR A 146 -18.82 6.11 15.39
CA THR A 146 -20.26 6.37 15.26
C THR A 146 -21.13 5.13 15.51
N ASP A 147 -20.59 3.93 15.35
CA ASP A 147 -21.26 2.69 15.74
C ASP A 147 -21.20 2.42 17.24
N GLN A 148 -20.10 2.78 17.91
CA GLN A 148 -20.00 2.66 19.37
C GLN A 148 -20.83 3.75 20.09
N ILE A 149 -20.84 4.98 19.57
CA ILE A 149 -21.54 6.11 20.19
C ILE A 149 -22.65 6.60 19.25
N HIS A 150 -23.82 5.95 19.35
CA HIS A 150 -24.99 6.23 18.51
C HIS A 150 -25.40 7.71 18.46
N ALA A 151 -25.20 8.48 19.54
CA ALA A 151 -25.52 9.90 19.59
C ALA A 151 -24.68 10.75 18.60
N LEU A 152 -23.46 10.30 18.27
CA LEU A 152 -22.56 11.00 17.34
C LEU A 152 -22.95 10.79 15.87
N ARG A 153 -23.81 9.81 15.54
CA ARG A 153 -24.28 9.58 14.16
C ARG A 153 -24.93 10.82 13.54
N ARG A 154 -25.66 11.61 14.34
CA ARG A 154 -26.27 12.88 13.89
C ARG A 154 -25.22 13.95 13.56
N TYR A 155 -24.02 13.85 14.12
CA TYR A 155 -22.94 14.80 13.98
C TYR A 155 -21.78 14.24 13.13
N ASN A 156 -22.06 13.32 12.21
CA ASN A 156 -21.04 12.61 11.43
C ASN A 156 -20.03 13.56 10.77
N THR A 157 -20.48 14.65 10.14
CA THR A 157 -19.59 15.66 9.54
C THR A 157 -18.63 16.29 10.56
N LEU A 158 -19.06 16.50 11.80
CA LEU A 158 -18.20 17.03 12.86
C LEU A 158 -17.20 15.96 13.33
N VAL A 159 -17.61 14.69 13.42
CA VAL A 159 -16.70 13.58 13.76
C VAL A 159 -15.60 13.47 12.71
N ILE A 160 -15.95 13.49 11.43
CA ILE A 160 -14.97 13.48 10.32
C ILE A 160 -14.00 14.65 10.47
N LEU A 161 -14.51 15.86 10.69
CA LEU A 161 -13.66 17.05 10.85
C LEU A 161 -12.67 16.90 12.02
N ILE A 162 -13.14 16.41 13.17
CA ILE A 162 -12.30 16.17 14.35
C ILE A 162 -11.23 15.13 14.06
N VAL A 163 -11.59 14.01 13.42
CA VAL A 163 -10.64 12.95 13.03
C VAL A 163 -9.59 13.50 12.07
N CYS A 164 -9.98 14.29 11.07
CA CYS A 164 -9.05 14.92 10.13
C CYS A 164 -8.10 15.91 10.82
N ILE A 165 -8.61 16.75 11.73
CA ILE A 165 -7.78 17.68 12.52
C ILE A 165 -6.79 16.90 13.40
N ALA A 166 -7.22 15.82 14.02
CA ALA A 166 -6.36 14.95 14.83
C ALA A 166 -5.26 14.30 13.96
N HIS A 167 -5.61 13.76 12.79
CA HIS A 167 -4.63 13.20 11.84
C HIS A 167 -3.65 14.25 11.34
N PHE A 168 -4.11 15.47 11.05
CA PHE A 168 -3.25 16.57 10.67
C PHE A 168 -2.25 16.91 11.78
N GLY A 169 -2.72 17.00 13.03
CA GLY A 169 -1.86 17.26 14.20
C GLY A 169 -0.79 16.18 14.40
N LEU A 170 -1.15 14.90 14.28
CA LEU A 170 -0.18 13.80 14.34
C LEU A 170 0.76 13.80 13.13
N GLY A 171 0.26 14.15 11.94
CA GLY A 171 1.03 14.25 10.71
C GLY A 171 2.13 15.32 10.76
N LEU A 172 1.94 16.39 11.56
CA LEU A 172 2.97 17.42 11.74
C LEU A 172 4.28 16.85 12.33
N LEU A 173 4.21 15.80 13.17
CA LEU A 173 5.40 15.13 13.69
C LEU A 173 6.23 14.51 12.55
N LEU A 174 5.56 13.99 11.52
CA LEU A 174 6.17 13.38 10.34
C LEU A 174 6.77 14.42 9.38
N CYS A 175 6.39 15.70 9.50
CA CYS A 175 6.93 16.79 8.69
C CYS A 175 8.15 17.48 9.32
N THR A 176 8.62 17.01 10.47
CA THR A 176 9.86 17.52 11.10
C THR A 176 11.11 17.00 10.37
N ASP A 177 12.28 17.58 10.65
CA ASP A 177 13.57 17.07 10.11
C ASP A 177 13.83 15.60 10.50
N ALA A 178 13.28 15.16 11.63
CA ALA A 178 13.32 13.77 12.08
C ALA A 178 12.18 12.90 11.49
N GLY A 179 11.36 13.45 10.61
CA GLY A 179 10.15 12.84 10.08
C GLY A 179 10.37 11.48 9.43
N ILE A 180 11.46 11.33 8.65
CA ILE A 180 11.78 10.05 8.01
C ILE A 180 12.02 8.93 9.04
N TYR A 181 12.64 9.24 10.18
CA TYR A 181 12.84 8.26 11.25
C TYR A 181 11.51 7.85 11.89
N TRP A 182 10.59 8.81 12.09
CA TRP A 182 9.25 8.52 12.58
C TRP A 182 8.46 7.65 11.59
N ILE A 183 8.53 7.95 10.29
CA ILE A 183 7.87 7.16 9.24
C ILE A 183 8.41 5.72 9.26
N THR A 184 9.73 5.54 9.21
CA THR A 184 10.34 4.19 9.20
C THR A 184 10.00 3.42 10.48
N PHE A 185 10.01 4.09 11.64
CA PHE A 185 9.62 3.48 12.90
C PHE A 185 8.15 3.03 12.89
N LEU A 186 7.22 3.92 12.51
CA LEU A 186 5.80 3.58 12.48
C LEU A 186 5.49 2.49 11.45
N ASP A 187 6.12 2.53 10.28
CA ASP A 187 5.95 1.54 9.23
C ASP A 187 6.38 0.14 9.71
N GLN A 188 7.57 0.04 10.32
CA GLN A 188 8.11 -1.22 10.82
C GLN A 188 7.28 -1.83 11.96
N PHE A 189 6.80 -1.01 12.90
CA PHE A 189 6.12 -1.51 14.10
C PHE A 189 4.60 -1.58 13.98
N THR A 190 3.99 -0.77 13.11
CA THR A 190 2.52 -0.71 12.95
C THR A 190 2.05 -1.54 11.76
N GLY A 191 2.80 -1.52 10.65
CA GLY A 191 2.36 -2.08 9.36
C GLY A 191 2.52 -3.59 9.21
N SER A 192 3.38 -4.23 10.01
CA SER A 192 3.70 -5.65 9.87
C SER A 192 3.12 -6.49 11.01
N TYR A 193 3.85 -6.61 12.14
CA TYR A 193 3.53 -7.59 13.19
C TYR A 193 2.11 -7.51 13.79
N PRO A 194 1.55 -6.31 14.09
CA PRO A 194 0.22 -6.23 14.68
C PRO A 194 -0.88 -6.78 13.76
N ALA A 195 -0.79 -6.49 12.46
CA ALA A 195 -1.79 -6.94 11.48
C ALA A 195 -1.89 -8.47 11.40
N PHE A 196 -0.74 -9.17 11.47
CA PHE A 196 -0.72 -10.64 11.52
C PHE A 196 -1.39 -11.20 12.77
N ILE A 197 -1.07 -10.61 13.92
CA ILE A 197 -1.61 -11.05 15.20
C ILE A 197 -3.13 -10.84 15.21
N ILE A 198 -3.59 -9.66 14.79
CA ILE A 198 -5.03 -9.35 14.70
C ILE A 198 -5.73 -10.31 13.74
N GLY A 199 -5.19 -10.50 12.53
CA GLY A 199 -5.78 -11.41 11.54
C GLY A 199 -5.85 -12.86 12.02
N LEU A 200 -4.82 -13.34 12.73
CA LEU A 200 -4.84 -14.67 13.34
C LEU A 200 -5.96 -14.79 14.37
N PHE A 201 -6.10 -13.81 15.26
CA PHE A 201 -7.19 -13.80 16.25
C PHE A 201 -8.57 -13.69 15.60
N GLU A 202 -8.75 -12.87 14.56
CA GLU A 202 -9.99 -12.80 13.80
C GLU A 202 -10.37 -14.17 13.23
N CYS A 203 -9.42 -14.87 12.59
CA CYS A 203 -9.65 -16.21 12.06
C CYS A 203 -10.00 -17.23 13.16
N ILE A 204 -9.28 -17.23 14.28
CA ILE A 204 -9.53 -18.17 15.39
C ILE A 204 -10.91 -17.91 16.01
N CYS A 205 -11.25 -16.64 16.28
CA CYS A 205 -12.53 -16.26 16.85
C CYS A 205 -13.69 -16.71 15.95
N ILE A 206 -13.60 -16.48 14.63
CA ILE A 206 -14.66 -16.85 13.68
C ILE A 206 -14.75 -18.36 13.48
N ALA A 207 -13.63 -19.08 13.43
CA ALA A 207 -13.64 -20.51 13.13
C ALA A 207 -13.95 -21.42 14.32
N TYR A 208 -13.59 -21.00 15.55
CA TYR A 208 -13.65 -21.86 16.73
C TYR A 208 -14.52 -21.33 17.88
N ILE A 209 -14.77 -20.02 17.97
CA ILE A 209 -15.51 -19.42 19.11
C ILE A 209 -16.95 -19.05 18.73
N TYR A 210 -17.14 -18.44 17.55
CA TYR A 210 -18.45 -18.07 17.01
C TYR A 210 -19.16 -19.27 16.37
#